data_AF-A0A6V7JRH5-F1
#
_entry.id   AF-A0A6V7JRH5-F1
#
_cell.length_a   1.000
_cell.length_b   1.000
_cell.length_c   1.000
_cell.angle_alpha   90.00
_cell.angle_beta   90.00
_cell.angle_gamma   90.00
#
_symmetry.space_group_name_H-M   'P 1'
#
loop_
_entity.id
_entity.type
_entity.pdbx_description
1 polymer ?
#
loop_
_entity_poly.entity_id
_entity_poly.type
_entity_poly.pdbx_seq_one_letter_code
_entity_poly.pdbx_strand_id
1 'polypeptide(L)'
;MEVLKKRVIDSGSRIGKIFIMPSSHVGSPPYMAHNYQDAMSIVRKLDKPVSFITMACNLNWKEIVESLEDRQTPSDQPNIVSRVFELKR
;
A
#
# COMPACT_ATOMS: atom_id res chain seq x y z
N MET A 1 -21.49 1.26 11.96
CA MET A 1 -22.30 1.67 10.79
C MET A 1 -22.83 3.10 10.88
N GLU A 2 -23.22 3.59 12.07
CA GLU A 2 -23.69 4.98 12.26
C GLU A 2 -22.61 6.04 12.05
N VAL A 3 -21.37 5.80 12.47
CA VAL A 3 -20.28 6.77 12.35
C VAL A 3 -19.96 7.11 10.89
N LEU A 4 -20.00 6.12 10.00
CA LEU A 4 -19.76 6.33 8.56
C LEU A 4 -20.95 7.02 7.89
N LYS A 5 -22.18 6.69 8.28
CA LYS A 5 -23.38 7.40 7.84
C LYS A 5 -23.35 8.87 8.28
N LYS A 6 -22.90 9.15 9.50
CA LYS A 6 -22.77 10.50 10.05
C LYS A 6 -21.76 11.37 9.29
N ARG A 7 -20.61 10.80 8.87
CA ARG A 7 -19.62 11.51 8.02
C ARG A 7 -20.16 11.87 6.63
N VAL A 8 -20.99 11.03 6.04
CA VAL A 8 -21.56 11.28 4.69
C VAL A 8 -22.67 12.33 4.75
N ILE A 9 -23.45 12.35 5.83
CA ILE A 9 -24.51 13.37 6.05
C ILE A 9 -23.90 14.79 6.19
N ASP A 10 -22.68 14.89 6.74
CA ASP A 10 -21.92 16.13 6.88
C ASP A 10 -21.43 16.70 5.54
N SER A 11 -21.22 15.85 4.52
CA SER A 11 -20.73 16.24 3.19
C SER A 11 -21.82 16.71 2.20
N GLY A 12 -23.05 16.96 2.67
CA GLY A 12 -24.06 17.73 1.95
C GLY A 12 -24.68 17.16 0.68
N SER A 13 -24.24 16.00 0.16
CA SER A 13 -24.74 15.45 -1.11
C SER A 13 -25.67 14.25 -0.90
N ARG A 14 -26.99 14.51 -0.93
CA ARG A 14 -28.04 13.48 -0.89
C ARG A 14 -28.47 13.06 -2.29
N ILE A 15 -27.58 12.50 -3.11
CA ILE A 15 -27.98 11.89 -4.39
C ILE A 15 -27.28 10.53 -4.53
N GLY A 16 -28.02 9.44 -4.30
CA GLY A 16 -27.58 8.04 -4.46
C GLY A 16 -27.76 7.16 -3.22
N LYS A 17 -27.76 5.82 -3.43
CA LYS A 17 -27.74 4.82 -2.33
C LYS A 17 -26.31 4.68 -1.82
N ILE A 18 -26.09 4.93 -0.54
CA ILE A 18 -24.77 4.78 0.09
C ILE A 18 -24.40 3.29 0.07
N PHE A 19 -23.37 2.93 -0.70
CA PHE A 19 -22.79 1.60 -0.73
C PHE A 19 -21.40 1.64 -0.10
N ILE A 20 -21.22 0.91 0.99
CA ILE A 20 -19.90 0.73 1.60
C ILE A 20 -19.25 -0.43 0.87
N MET A 21 -18.07 -0.19 0.30
CA MET A 21 -17.32 -1.27 -0.34
C MET A 21 -17.01 -2.38 0.68
N PRO A 22 -17.16 -3.66 0.30
CA PRO A 22 -16.77 -4.76 1.17
C PRO A 22 -15.26 -4.77 1.39
N SER A 23 -14.80 -5.37 2.49
CA SER A 23 -13.38 -5.55 2.80
C SER A 23 -12.64 -6.41 1.76
N SER A 24 -13.36 -7.16 0.92
CA SER A 24 -12.79 -7.88 -0.21
C SER A 24 -12.31 -6.99 -1.36
N HIS A 25 -12.71 -5.71 -1.40
CA HIS A 25 -12.23 -4.78 -2.41
C HIS A 25 -10.87 -4.20 -2.01
N VAL A 26 -9.82 -4.64 -2.70
CA VAL A 26 -8.43 -4.18 -2.50
C VAL A 26 -8.36 -2.66 -2.65
N GLY A 27 -7.73 -1.98 -1.68
CA GLY A 27 -7.61 -0.52 -1.67
C GLY A 27 -8.76 0.23 -0.99
N SER A 28 -9.86 -0.45 -0.66
CA SER A 28 -10.96 0.20 0.07
C SER A 28 -10.57 0.54 1.53
N PRO A 29 -11.20 1.56 2.15
CA PRO A 29 -10.96 1.85 3.56
C PRO A 29 -11.23 0.65 4.49
N PRO A 30 -12.28 -0.16 4.28
CA PRO A 30 -12.48 -1.40 5.04
C PRO A 30 -11.39 -2.46 4.82
N TYR A 31 -10.88 -2.61 3.58
CA TYR A 31 -9.76 -3.50 3.29
C TYR A 31 -8.49 -3.12 4.06
N MET A 32 -8.13 -1.83 4.04
CA MET A 32 -6.96 -1.34 4.77
C MET A 32 -7.12 -1.48 6.29
N ALA A 33 -8.31 -1.20 6.82
CA ALA A 33 -8.59 -1.39 8.25
C ALA A 33 -8.49 -2.86 8.68
N HIS A 34 -8.96 -3.79 7.84
CA HIS A 34 -8.85 -5.22 8.10
C HIS A 34 -7.39 -5.68 8.10
N ASN A 35 -6.61 -5.30 7.09
CA ASN A 35 -5.18 -5.61 7.03
C ASN A 35 -4.40 -5.08 8.23
N TYR A 36 -4.74 -3.88 8.71
CA TYR A 36 -4.14 -3.32 9.91
C TYR A 36 -4.46 -4.15 11.16
N GLN A 37 -5.72 -4.56 11.33
CA GLN A 37 -6.13 -5.41 12.46
C GLN A 37 -5.42 -6.76 12.45
N ASP A 38 -5.29 -7.38 11.27
CA ASP A 38 -4.58 -8.64 11.10
C ASP A 38 -3.10 -8.48 11.43
N ALA A 39 -2.44 -7.43 10.94
CA ALA A 39 -1.06 -7.12 11.29
C ALA A 39 -0.88 -6.93 12.80
N MET A 40 -1.79 -6.20 13.45
CA MET A 40 -1.77 -6.02 14.91
C MET A 40 -1.99 -7.32 15.68
N SER A 41 -2.74 -8.27 15.13
CA SER A 41 -2.91 -9.61 15.72
C SER A 41 -1.60 -10.40 15.71
N ILE A 42 -0.78 -10.24 14.67
CA ILE A 42 0.55 -10.85 14.55
C ILE A 42 1.51 -10.19 15.54
N VAL A 43 1.54 -8.86 15.59
CA VAL A 43 2.36 -8.09 16.55
C VAL A 43 2.02 -8.45 18.00
N ARG A 44 0.74 -8.69 18.31
CA ARG A 44 0.33 -9.14 19.65
C ARG A 44 0.85 -10.53 20.01
N LYS A 45 1.04 -11.42 19.02
CA LYS A 45 1.52 -12.79 19.25
C LYS A 45 3.04 -12.91 19.25
N LEU A 46 3.72 -12.15 18.39
CA LEU A 46 5.17 -12.23 18.17
C LEU A 46 5.94 -11.09 18.84
N ASP A 47 5.26 -10.32 19.70
CA ASP A 47 5.72 -9.05 20.23
C ASP A 47 6.07 -8.01 19.15
N LYS A 48 6.43 -6.80 19.59
CA LYS A 48 6.75 -5.70 18.68
C LYS A 48 7.94 -6.10 17.80
N PRO A 49 7.85 -5.98 16.47
CA PRO A 49 9.02 -6.18 15.60
C PRO A 49 10.08 -5.14 15.98
N VAL A 50 11.21 -5.61 16.54
CA VAL A 50 12.31 -4.75 16.98
C VAL A 50 13.31 -4.47 15.85
N SER A 51 13.34 -5.30 14.81
CA SER A 51 14.25 -5.14 13.68
C SER A 51 13.49 -4.93 12.38
N PHE A 52 13.59 -3.72 11.83
CA PHE A 52 13.24 -3.45 10.45
C PHE A 52 14.53 -3.50 9.64
N ILE A 53 14.65 -4.49 8.76
CA ILE A 53 15.76 -4.56 7.81
C ILE A 53 15.36 -3.70 6.62
N THR A 54 15.92 -2.50 6.54
CA THR A 54 15.77 -1.65 5.35
C THR A 54 16.78 -2.10 4.30
N MET A 55 16.32 -2.85 3.29
CA MET A 55 17.13 -3.16 2.12
C MET A 55 17.11 -1.97 1.16
N ALA A 56 18.21 -1.21 1.10
CA ALA A 56 18.35 -0.12 0.15
C ALA A 56 18.77 -0.65 -1.22
N CYS A 57 17.99 -0.34 -2.26
CA CYS A 57 18.36 -0.60 -3.65
C CYS A 57 19.21 0.57 -4.18
N ASN A 58 20.31 0.28 -4.88
CA ASN A 58 21.03 1.33 -5.61
C ASN A 58 20.31 1.61 -6.94
N LEU A 59 19.67 2.78 -7.03
CA LEU A 59 18.92 3.19 -8.22
C LEU A 59 19.81 3.54 -9.42
N ASN A 60 21.13 3.68 -9.21
CA ASN A 60 22.09 4.00 -10.28
C ASN A 60 22.65 2.75 -10.97
N TRP A 61 22.09 1.57 -10.72
CA TRP A 61 22.48 0.37 -11.46
C TRP A 61 22.12 0.51 -12.94
N LYS A 62 23.05 0.12 -13.82
CA LYS A 62 22.88 0.24 -15.27
C LYS A 62 21.64 -0.50 -15.76
N GLU A 63 21.35 -1.65 -15.16
CA GLU A 63 20.19 -2.47 -15.47
C GLU A 63 18.86 -1.75 -15.22
N ILE A 64 18.81 -0.86 -14.21
CA ILE A 64 17.64 -0.01 -13.94
C ILE A 64 17.60 1.08 -15.00
N VAL A 65 18.68 1.85 -15.15
CA VAL A 65 18.74 3.01 -16.05
C VAL A 65 18.46 2.65 -17.52
N GLU A 66 18.97 1.51 -18.00
CA GLU A 66 18.77 1.04 -19.38
C GLU A 66 17.34 0.55 -19.65
N SER A 67 16.62 0.13 -18.62
CA SER A 67 15.26 -0.38 -18.73
C SER A 67 14.18 0.68 -18.56
N LEU A 68 14.55 1.88 -18.09
CA LEU A 68 13.66 3.03 -17.96
C LEU A 68 13.51 3.74 -19.31
N GLU A 69 12.28 4.17 -19.62
CA GLU A 69 12.04 5.00 -20.80
C GLU A 69 12.44 6.46 -20.56
N ASP A 70 12.68 7.20 -21.65
CA ASP A 70 13.04 8.62 -21.57
C ASP A 70 12.00 9.40 -20.74
N ARG A 71 12.46 9.96 -19.61
CA ARG A 71 11.71 10.74 -18.58
C ARG A 71 11.04 9.94 -17.46
N GLN A 72 11.18 8.62 -17.37
CA GLN A 72 10.73 7.88 -16.20
C GLN A 72 11.74 7.96 -15.06
N THR A 73 11.25 7.92 -13.83
CA THR A 73 12.09 7.77 -12.63
C THR A 73 11.99 6.33 -12.12
N PRO A 74 13.00 5.83 -11.37
CA PRO A 74 12.94 4.50 -10.79
C PRO A 74 11.74 4.29 -9.84
N SER A 75 11.19 5.39 -9.31
CA SER A 75 9.96 5.40 -8.52
C SER A 75 8.71 5.11 -9.33
N ASP A 76 8.71 5.43 -10.63
CA ASP A 76 7.57 5.19 -11.54
C ASP A 76 7.51 3.73 -11.99
N GLN A 77 8.65 3.01 -11.96
CA GLN A 77 8.76 1.60 -12.32
C GLN A 77 9.37 0.76 -11.18
N PRO A 78 8.68 0.64 -10.04
CA PRO A 78 9.20 -0.08 -8.88
C PRO A 78 9.39 -1.59 -9.11
N ASN A 79 8.67 -2.15 -10.09
CA ASN A 79 8.79 -3.56 -10.50
C ASN A 79 10.18 -3.87 -11.07
N ILE A 80 10.75 -2.97 -11.88
CA ILE A 80 12.10 -3.12 -12.44
C ILE A 80 13.13 -3.07 -11.33
N VAL A 81 13.03 -2.06 -10.46
CA VAL A 81 13.95 -1.89 -9.32
C VAL A 81 13.94 -3.14 -8.44
N SER A 82 12.76 -3.69 -8.12
CA SER A 82 12.62 -4.93 -7.34
C SER A 82 13.29 -6.12 -8.03
N ARG A 83 13.12 -6.26 -9.34
CA ARG A 83 13.68 -7.38 -10.10
C ARG A 83 15.20 -7.30 -10.18
N VAL A 84 15.76 -6.12 -10.46
CA VAL A 84 17.22 -5.93 -10.47
C VAL A 84 17.80 -6.17 -9.09
N PHE A 85 17.10 -5.74 -8.04
CA PHE A 85 17.51 -5.99 -6.67
C PHE A 85 17.57 -7.49 -6.34
N GLU A 86 16.58 -8.29 -6.73
CA GLU A 86 16.61 -9.74 -6.55
C GLU A 86 17.75 -10.42 -7.33
N LEU A 87 18.07 -9.93 -8.52
CA LEU A 87 19.17 -10.46 -9.34
C LEU A 87 20.57 -10.13 -8.77
N LYS A 88 20.70 -9.04 -8.01
CA LYS A 88 21.96 -8.59 -7.39
C LYS A 88 22.14 -9.05 -5.94
N ARG A 89 21.11 -9.65 -5.35
CA ARG A 89 21.11 -10.13 -3.95
C ARG A 89 22.15 -11.24 -3.74
#